data_AF-A0A1T5EXJ1-F1
#
_entry.id   AF-A0A1T5EXJ1-F1
#
_cell.length_a   1.000
_cell.length_b   1.000
_cell.length_c   1.000
_cell.angle_alpha   90.00
_cell.angle_beta   90.00
_cell.angle_gamma   90.00
#
_symmetry.space_group_name_H-M   'P 1'
#
loop_
_entity.id
_entity.type
_entity.pdbx_description
1 polymer ?
#
loop_
_entity_poly.entity_id
_entity_poly.type
_entity_poly.pdbx_seq_one_letter_code
_entity_poly.pdbx_strand_id
1 'polypeptide(L)'
;MKKCVLFLFLLFAVLCTIQASSLKSKNNEKPFLKVKGQDIVTPNGESFLIQGINLGNWLNPEGYMFLFKDVSSYRLIDQAFREMVGPDFTDQFWKTFKDNYITREDIAYIKQTGINSIRLPFHYKLFTDEDYMGLKSNQDGFARVDSVIKWCKAEGLYVILDMHDAPGGQTGDNIDDSYGYPWLFESETSKQLFSEIWKKIADRYKNEPTVLGYDLLNEPIATYFTNKEEINKLLVPVYKRGIEAIRSVDPNHIILLGGAQWNSNFSMFDEKAIDSNMLYTCHRYWCDTLQSNLQDFIDFRNKVNLPLYMGETGENTDEWVGGFRRLMERNNMGWHFWPYKKMEKTSCMVHIKKPANWDLIVEYTQKPRNNFNEIRAARPDQELVKKAMLELLENIKFAHCIKNQGYIKALGMKP
;
A
#
# COMPACT_ATOMS: atom_id res chain seq x y z
N MET A 1 -94.22 -5.71 28.33
CA MET A 1 -94.00 -7.13 27.98
C MET A 1 -92.52 -7.36 27.71
N LYS A 2 -91.87 -8.18 28.55
CA LYS A 2 -90.74 -9.11 28.33
C LYS A 2 -89.65 -8.87 27.25
N LYS A 3 -88.38 -9.02 27.73
CA LYS A 3 -87.12 -9.59 27.14
C LYS A 3 -86.22 -8.63 26.33
N CYS A 4 -85.02 -8.28 26.82
CA CYS A 4 -83.74 -9.00 26.86
C CYS A 4 -83.12 -9.30 25.47
N VAL A 5 -81.93 -8.75 25.19
CA VAL A 5 -80.64 -9.48 24.99
C VAL A 5 -79.49 -8.49 24.69
N LEU A 6 -78.36 -8.74 25.38
CA LEU A 6 -76.99 -8.20 25.28
C LEU A 6 -76.42 -8.13 23.86
N PHE A 7 -75.47 -7.22 23.59
CA PHE A 7 -74.07 -7.60 23.32
C PHE A 7 -73.11 -6.37 23.33
N LEU A 8 -71.97 -6.58 24.00
CA LEU A 8 -70.79 -5.72 24.14
C LEU A 8 -70.21 -5.27 22.80
N PHE A 9 -69.69 -4.03 22.73
CA PHE A 9 -68.41 -3.77 22.05
C PHE A 9 -67.61 -2.68 22.80
N LEU A 10 -66.34 -3.01 23.04
CA LEU A 10 -65.36 -2.32 23.88
C LEU A 10 -64.96 -0.93 23.35
N LEU A 11 -64.81 0.01 24.28
CA LEU A 11 -63.98 1.20 24.15
C LEU A 11 -62.51 0.81 23.92
N PHE A 12 -61.90 1.32 22.86
CA PHE A 12 -60.44 1.47 22.76
C PHE A 12 -60.11 2.97 22.67
N ALA A 13 -59.81 3.56 23.83
CA ALA A 13 -59.18 4.88 23.91
C ALA A 13 -57.66 4.67 23.86
N VAL A 14 -57.04 4.95 22.72
CA VAL A 14 -55.57 4.96 22.60
C VAL A 14 -55.08 6.31 23.14
N LEU A 15 -54.55 6.30 24.36
CA LEU A 15 -53.73 7.38 24.89
C LEU A 15 -52.39 7.42 24.13
N CYS A 16 -52.22 8.40 23.26
CA CYS A 16 -50.90 8.76 22.74
C CYS A 16 -50.10 9.47 23.84
N THR A 17 -49.37 8.71 24.64
CA THR A 17 -48.25 9.24 25.43
C THR A 17 -47.11 9.58 24.47
N ILE A 18 -46.90 10.87 24.24
CA ILE A 18 -45.70 11.39 23.56
C ILE A 18 -44.52 11.10 24.48
N GLN A 19 -43.82 9.99 24.25
CA GLN A 19 -42.45 9.83 24.75
C GLN A 19 -41.59 10.81 23.94
N ALA A 20 -41.19 11.90 24.58
CA ALA A 20 -40.07 12.71 24.13
C ALA A 20 -38.84 11.81 24.14
N SER A 21 -38.53 11.21 22.98
CA SER A 21 -37.22 10.64 22.73
C SER A 21 -36.22 11.78 22.84
N SER A 22 -35.35 11.70 23.84
CA SER A 22 -34.18 12.56 23.87
C SER A 22 -33.39 12.28 22.59
N LEU A 23 -33.36 13.28 21.71
CA LEU A 23 -32.30 13.41 20.72
C LEU A 23 -31.01 13.51 21.53
N LYS A 24 -30.41 12.37 21.88
CA LYS A 24 -29.00 12.31 22.21
C LYS A 24 -28.31 13.04 21.07
N SER A 25 -27.66 14.16 21.37
CA SER A 25 -26.78 14.81 20.41
C SER A 25 -25.88 13.69 19.88
N LYS A 26 -25.95 13.39 18.58
CA LYS A 26 -24.91 12.60 17.94
C LYS A 26 -23.62 13.32 18.29
N ASN A 27 -22.80 12.70 19.14
CA ASN A 27 -21.45 13.18 19.39
C ASN A 27 -20.86 13.48 18.00
N ASN A 28 -20.39 14.70 17.80
CA ASN A 28 -19.54 15.06 16.66
C ASN A 28 -18.18 14.36 16.82
N GLU A 29 -18.18 13.03 16.99
CA GLU A 29 -16.98 12.23 16.95
C GLU A 29 -16.44 12.31 15.52
N LYS A 30 -15.19 12.75 15.44
CA LYS A 30 -14.49 12.92 14.17
C LYS A 30 -14.51 11.56 13.45
N PRO A 31 -14.86 11.50 12.15
CA PRO A 31 -15.12 10.23 11.44
C PRO A 31 -13.86 9.39 11.15
N PHE A 32 -12.74 9.63 11.84
CA PHE A 32 -11.44 9.03 11.56
C PHE A 32 -11.12 7.92 12.55
N LEU A 33 -10.38 6.92 12.07
CA LEU A 33 -9.72 5.94 12.93
C LEU A 33 -8.72 6.63 13.87
N LYS A 34 -8.60 6.11 15.09
CA LYS A 34 -7.70 6.64 16.12
C LYS A 34 -6.88 5.55 16.77
N VAL A 35 -5.70 5.90 17.24
CA VAL A 35 -4.87 5.02 18.03
C VAL A 35 -5.24 5.13 19.52
N LYS A 36 -5.39 3.98 20.19
CA LYS A 36 -5.63 3.89 21.63
C LYS A 36 -4.83 2.73 22.22
N GLY A 37 -3.72 3.05 22.88
CA GLY A 37 -2.78 2.03 23.35
C GLY A 37 -2.26 1.23 22.16
N GLN A 38 -2.33 -0.10 22.23
CA GLN A 38 -1.90 -0.99 21.15
C GLN A 38 -2.94 -1.21 20.03
N ASP A 39 -4.11 -0.57 20.13
CA ASP A 39 -5.21 -0.78 19.20
C ASP A 39 -5.44 0.42 18.28
N ILE A 40 -5.98 0.13 17.08
CA ILE A 40 -6.69 1.11 16.27
C ILE A 40 -8.16 0.98 16.62
N VAL A 41 -8.85 2.10 16.82
CA VAL A 41 -10.27 2.14 17.11
C VAL A 41 -11.03 2.95 16.06
N THR A 42 -12.22 2.48 15.74
CA THR A 42 -13.20 3.18 14.93
C THR A 42 -13.76 4.41 15.66
N PRO A 43 -14.48 5.31 14.96
CA PRO A 43 -15.14 6.44 15.61
C PRO A 43 -16.09 6.04 16.75
N ASN A 44 -16.79 4.90 16.64
CA ASN A 44 -17.64 4.34 17.69
C ASN A 44 -16.89 3.58 18.80
N GLY A 45 -15.55 3.59 18.78
CA GLY A 45 -14.71 2.99 19.82
C GLY A 45 -14.53 1.48 19.73
N GLU A 46 -14.90 0.85 18.61
CA GLU A 46 -14.68 -0.58 18.36
C GLU A 46 -13.24 -0.80 17.87
N SER A 47 -12.62 -1.92 18.24
CA SER A 47 -11.29 -2.27 17.73
C SER A 47 -11.35 -2.55 16.23
N PHE A 48 -10.36 -2.04 15.49
CA PHE A 48 -10.20 -2.22 14.07
C PHE A 48 -8.88 -2.94 13.77
N LEU A 49 -8.99 -4.22 13.41
CA LEU A 49 -7.83 -5.00 12.96
C LEU A 49 -7.68 -4.87 11.44
N ILE A 50 -6.53 -4.35 11.01
CA ILE A 50 -6.18 -4.25 9.58
C ILE A 50 -6.03 -5.66 8.99
N GLN A 51 -6.79 -5.96 7.92
CA GLN A 51 -6.68 -7.18 7.12
C GLN A 51 -6.73 -6.77 5.65
N GLY A 52 -5.56 -6.54 5.07
CA GLY A 52 -5.39 -5.80 3.84
C GLY A 52 -4.51 -6.47 2.78
N ILE A 53 -4.44 -5.83 1.62
CA ILE A 53 -3.57 -6.23 0.50
C ILE A 53 -2.86 -5.02 -0.10
N ASN A 54 -1.61 -5.19 -0.52
CA ASN A 54 -0.82 -4.14 -1.17
C ASN A 54 -1.10 -4.08 -2.68
N LEU A 55 -1.32 -2.87 -3.21
CA LEU A 55 -1.41 -2.61 -4.66
C LEU A 55 -0.02 -2.42 -5.29
N GLY A 56 0.89 -3.36 -5.01
CA GLY A 56 2.25 -3.36 -5.54
C GLY A 56 2.30 -3.44 -7.08
N ASN A 57 3.44 -3.05 -7.66
CA ASN A 57 3.72 -3.09 -9.09
C ASN A 57 2.85 -2.21 -10.00
N TRP A 58 2.00 -1.36 -9.42
CA TRP A 58 1.17 -0.41 -10.16
C TRP A 58 1.80 0.97 -10.29
N LEU A 59 1.85 1.70 -9.16
CA LEU A 59 2.44 3.05 -9.05
C LEU A 59 3.88 3.01 -8.50
N ASN A 60 4.42 1.81 -8.36
CA ASN A 60 5.83 1.50 -8.17
C ASN A 60 6.11 0.09 -8.77
N PRO A 61 6.57 -0.01 -10.02
CA PRO A 61 6.86 -1.28 -10.68
C PRO A 61 8.18 -1.91 -10.23
N GLU A 62 8.16 -3.22 -9.98
CA GLU A 62 9.33 -4.01 -9.57
C GLU A 62 9.64 -5.14 -10.56
N GLY A 63 10.93 -5.35 -10.82
CA GLY A 63 11.40 -6.22 -11.91
C GLY A 63 10.90 -7.65 -11.86
N TYR A 64 10.96 -8.27 -10.68
CA TYR A 64 10.57 -9.67 -10.51
C TYR A 64 9.08 -9.91 -10.80
N MET A 65 8.23 -8.89 -10.67
CA MET A 65 6.82 -8.98 -10.99
C MET A 65 6.54 -8.96 -12.50
N PHE A 66 7.55 -8.59 -13.30
CA PHE A 66 7.62 -8.77 -14.75
C PHE A 66 8.50 -9.97 -15.17
N LEU A 67 8.92 -10.80 -14.21
CA LEU A 67 9.83 -11.93 -14.39
C LEU A 67 11.30 -11.56 -14.68
N PHE A 68 11.69 -10.31 -14.41
CA PHE A 68 13.08 -9.87 -14.55
C PHE A 68 13.91 -10.25 -13.33
N LYS A 69 15.23 -10.34 -13.51
CA LYS A 69 16.19 -10.62 -12.43
C LYS A 69 16.97 -9.37 -12.06
N ASP A 70 17.84 -8.92 -12.96
CA ASP A 70 18.80 -7.83 -12.68
C ASP A 70 18.21 -6.44 -12.96
N VAL A 71 17.14 -6.37 -13.76
CA VAL A 71 16.36 -5.16 -14.01
C VAL A 71 15.28 -5.09 -12.93
N SER A 72 15.65 -4.61 -11.74
CA SER A 72 14.88 -4.79 -10.51
C SER A 72 14.04 -3.60 -10.09
N SER A 73 14.39 -2.37 -10.48
CA SER A 73 13.68 -1.13 -10.11
C SER A 73 13.00 -0.45 -11.30
N TYR A 74 12.04 0.44 -11.03
CA TYR A 74 11.35 1.24 -12.06
C TYR A 74 12.32 1.85 -13.08
N ARG A 75 13.39 2.52 -12.61
CA ARG A 75 14.36 3.20 -13.49
C ARG A 75 15.02 2.24 -14.47
N LEU A 76 15.38 1.05 -14.02
CA LEU A 76 16.01 0.03 -14.87
C LEU A 76 14.99 -0.56 -15.85
N ILE A 77 13.74 -0.77 -15.42
CA ILE A 77 12.65 -1.28 -16.26
C ILE A 77 12.36 -0.28 -17.39
N ASP A 78 12.15 0.99 -17.04
CA ASP A 78 11.88 2.06 -18.00
C ASP A 78 13.03 2.19 -19.01
N GLN A 79 14.28 2.17 -18.54
CA GLN A 79 15.44 2.19 -19.41
C GLN A 79 15.46 0.99 -20.38
N ALA A 80 15.25 -0.23 -19.89
CA ALA A 80 15.23 -1.44 -20.73
C ALA A 80 14.12 -1.36 -21.79
N PHE A 81 12.93 -0.88 -21.42
CA PHE A 81 11.84 -0.66 -22.38
C PHE A 81 12.22 0.37 -23.45
N ARG A 82 12.74 1.53 -23.06
CA ARG A 82 13.17 2.56 -24.03
C ARG A 82 14.26 2.07 -24.96
N GLU A 83 15.21 1.28 -24.48
CA GLU A 83 16.27 0.70 -25.31
C GLU A 83 15.75 -0.28 -26.37
N MET A 84 14.67 -1.01 -26.05
CA MET A 84 14.03 -1.96 -26.96
C MET A 84 13.08 -1.30 -27.94
N VAL A 85 12.17 -0.42 -27.50
CA VAL A 85 11.02 0.04 -28.30
C VAL A 85 10.92 1.55 -28.47
N GLY A 86 11.85 2.31 -27.89
CA GLY A 86 11.93 3.77 -28.00
C GLY A 86 11.02 4.51 -27.01
N PRO A 87 11.26 5.82 -26.83
CA PRO A 87 10.61 6.61 -25.78
C PRO A 87 9.10 6.77 -25.97
N ASP A 88 8.63 7.10 -27.17
CA ASP A 88 7.20 7.40 -27.39
C ASP A 88 6.29 6.20 -27.13
N PHE A 89 6.74 5.00 -27.52
CA PHE A 89 6.00 3.77 -27.25
C PHE A 89 6.01 3.44 -25.76
N THR A 90 7.16 3.56 -25.09
CA THR A 90 7.26 3.33 -23.64
C THR A 90 6.39 4.29 -22.85
N ASP A 91 6.34 5.57 -23.23
CA ASP A 91 5.51 6.58 -22.57
C ASP A 91 4.02 6.21 -22.67
N GLN A 92 3.56 5.83 -23.87
CA GLN A 92 2.18 5.38 -24.08
C GLN A 92 1.87 4.06 -23.37
N PHE A 93 2.83 3.13 -23.34
CA PHE A 93 2.70 1.87 -22.59
C PHE A 93 2.47 2.16 -21.11
N TRP A 94 3.30 2.99 -20.48
CA TRP A 94 3.17 3.29 -19.06
C TRP A 94 1.87 4.00 -18.70
N LYS A 95 1.42 4.94 -19.53
CA LYS A 95 0.11 5.58 -19.35
C LYS A 95 -1.01 4.54 -19.35
N THR A 96 -1.03 3.68 -20.36
CA THR A 96 -2.05 2.64 -20.50
C THR A 96 -1.94 1.58 -19.41
N PHE A 97 -0.72 1.27 -18.97
CA PHE A 97 -0.45 0.37 -17.86
C PHE A 97 -1.10 0.91 -16.58
N LYS A 98 -0.85 2.19 -16.24
CA LYS A 98 -1.47 2.84 -15.09
C LYS A 98 -3.01 2.84 -15.17
N ASP A 99 -3.58 3.02 -16.36
CA ASP A 99 -5.03 3.01 -16.59
C ASP A 99 -5.68 1.62 -16.42
N ASN A 100 -4.98 0.56 -16.82
CA ASN A 100 -5.53 -0.80 -16.85
C ASN A 100 -5.17 -1.65 -15.63
N TYR A 101 -4.09 -1.31 -14.90
CA TYR A 101 -3.56 -2.20 -13.87
C TYR A 101 -4.44 -2.26 -12.62
N ILE A 102 -4.88 -1.14 -12.04
CA ILE A 102 -5.90 -1.15 -10.97
C ILE A 102 -7.10 -0.34 -11.42
N THR A 103 -8.26 -0.98 -11.38
CA THR A 103 -9.56 -0.39 -11.75
C THR A 103 -10.55 -0.53 -10.61
N ARG A 104 -11.75 0.03 -10.79
CA ARG A 104 -12.85 -0.12 -9.82
C ARG A 104 -13.19 -1.59 -9.58
N GLU A 105 -13.14 -2.41 -10.63
CA GLU A 105 -13.46 -3.83 -10.59
C GLU A 105 -12.47 -4.61 -9.71
N ASP A 106 -11.18 -4.25 -9.74
CA ASP A 106 -10.17 -4.82 -8.85
C ASP A 106 -10.51 -4.50 -7.37
N ILE A 107 -10.87 -3.24 -7.06
CA ILE A 107 -11.23 -2.81 -5.69
C ILE A 107 -12.51 -3.49 -5.20
N ALA A 108 -13.54 -3.57 -6.04
CA ALA A 108 -14.79 -4.26 -5.72
C ALA A 108 -14.54 -5.75 -5.45
N TYR A 109 -13.65 -6.39 -6.22
CA TYR A 109 -13.27 -7.78 -5.97
C TYR A 109 -12.52 -7.95 -4.66
N ILE A 110 -11.56 -7.07 -4.34
CA ILE A 110 -10.85 -7.09 -3.05
C ILE A 110 -11.88 -7.05 -1.90
N LYS A 111 -12.83 -6.12 -1.94
CA LYS A 111 -13.91 -6.04 -0.94
C LYS A 111 -14.75 -7.31 -0.89
N GLN A 112 -15.16 -7.84 -2.04
CA GLN A 112 -15.97 -9.06 -2.14
C GLN A 112 -15.34 -10.22 -1.36
N THR A 113 -14.01 -10.30 -1.34
CA THR A 113 -13.33 -11.39 -0.60
C THR A 113 -13.42 -11.29 0.91
N GLY A 114 -13.67 -10.09 1.46
CA GLY A 114 -13.70 -9.82 2.90
C GLY A 114 -12.54 -8.97 3.41
N ILE A 115 -11.58 -8.61 2.55
CA ILE A 115 -10.54 -7.63 2.87
C ILE A 115 -11.18 -6.29 3.30
N ASN A 116 -10.56 -5.61 4.27
CA ASN A 116 -11.09 -4.38 4.86
C ASN A 116 -10.27 -3.12 4.57
N SER A 117 -9.06 -3.28 4.03
CA SER A 117 -8.13 -2.18 3.78
C SER A 117 -7.18 -2.48 2.62
N ILE A 118 -6.65 -1.40 2.06
CA ILE A 118 -5.68 -1.41 0.97
C ILE A 118 -4.50 -0.53 1.37
N ARG A 119 -3.28 -1.00 1.10
CA ARG A 119 -2.08 -0.16 1.10
C ARG A 119 -1.74 0.16 -0.34
N LEU A 120 -1.59 1.45 -0.64
CA LEU A 120 -1.29 2.00 -1.96
C LEU A 120 0.16 2.52 -1.97
N PRO A 121 1.14 1.66 -2.32
CA PRO A 121 2.48 2.09 -2.65
C PRO A 121 2.46 3.10 -3.79
N PHE A 122 3.18 4.21 -3.64
CA PHE A 122 3.38 5.19 -4.70
C PHE A 122 4.81 5.72 -4.70
N HIS A 123 5.26 6.11 -5.90
CA HIS A 123 6.52 6.81 -6.08
C HIS A 123 6.34 8.34 -5.97
N TYR A 124 7.23 9.04 -5.27
CA TYR A 124 7.12 10.50 -5.03
C TYR A 124 6.98 11.35 -6.30
N LYS A 125 7.61 10.93 -7.41
CA LYS A 125 7.59 11.64 -8.69
C LYS A 125 6.19 11.83 -9.25
N LEU A 126 5.21 11.01 -8.84
CA LEU A 126 3.79 11.20 -9.16
C LEU A 126 3.20 12.54 -8.68
N PHE A 127 3.91 13.27 -7.82
CA PHE A 127 3.50 14.55 -7.26
C PHE A 127 4.48 15.69 -7.59
N THR A 128 5.39 15.47 -8.53
CA THR A 128 6.37 16.46 -9.00
C THR A 128 6.22 16.69 -10.51
N ASP A 129 7.11 17.49 -11.11
CA ASP A 129 7.22 17.66 -12.56
C ASP A 129 8.37 16.84 -13.15
N GLU A 130 8.88 15.85 -12.42
CA GLU A 130 9.90 14.93 -12.94
C GLU A 130 9.28 13.89 -13.87
N ASP A 131 10.07 13.35 -14.79
CA ASP A 131 9.61 12.28 -15.67
C ASP A 131 9.33 11.00 -14.87
N TYR A 132 8.10 10.50 -14.99
CA TYR A 132 7.67 9.27 -14.35
C TYR A 132 6.56 8.59 -15.14
N MET A 133 6.78 7.32 -15.51
CA MET A 133 5.82 6.44 -16.17
C MET A 133 5.06 7.12 -17.32
N GLY A 134 5.83 7.73 -18.23
CA GLY A 134 5.32 8.32 -19.48
C GLY A 134 4.75 9.72 -19.39
N LEU A 135 4.89 10.40 -18.23
CA LEU A 135 4.50 11.79 -18.05
C LEU A 135 5.72 12.62 -17.65
N LYS A 136 5.87 13.81 -18.23
CA LYS A 136 7.01 14.72 -17.99
C LYS A 136 6.66 15.97 -17.16
N SER A 137 5.37 16.24 -16.98
CA SER A 137 4.83 17.37 -16.19
C SER A 137 3.36 17.10 -15.92
N ASN A 138 2.76 17.76 -14.94
CA ASN A 138 1.35 17.56 -14.57
C ASN A 138 1.05 16.07 -14.31
N GLN A 139 1.86 15.45 -13.46
CA GLN A 139 1.73 14.05 -13.09
C GLN A 139 0.31 13.71 -12.62
N ASP A 140 -0.10 12.48 -12.88
CA ASP A 140 -1.47 12.01 -12.62
C ASP A 140 -1.65 11.45 -11.19
N GLY A 141 -0.65 11.57 -10.31
CA GLY A 141 -0.65 10.99 -8.96
C GLY A 141 -1.91 11.28 -8.16
N PHE A 142 -2.32 12.55 -8.08
CA PHE A 142 -3.55 12.91 -7.37
C PHE A 142 -4.80 12.29 -8.00
N ALA A 143 -4.90 12.27 -9.34
CA ALA A 143 -6.05 11.67 -10.02
C ALA A 143 -6.13 10.14 -9.78
N ARG A 144 -4.98 9.46 -9.68
CA ARG A 144 -4.91 8.03 -9.33
C ARG A 144 -5.36 7.79 -7.90
N VAL A 145 -4.80 8.52 -6.94
CA VAL A 145 -5.15 8.39 -5.52
C VAL A 145 -6.62 8.75 -5.29
N ASP A 146 -7.14 9.82 -5.90
CA ASP A 146 -8.56 10.19 -5.84
C ASP A 146 -9.47 9.07 -6.33
N SER A 147 -9.08 8.39 -7.41
CA SER A 147 -9.84 7.28 -7.98
C SER A 147 -9.89 6.10 -7.01
N VAL A 148 -8.75 5.71 -6.44
CA VAL A 148 -8.67 4.64 -5.44
C VAL A 148 -9.51 4.96 -4.21
N ILE A 149 -9.35 6.17 -3.64
CA ILE A 149 -10.14 6.62 -2.49
C ILE A 149 -11.63 6.57 -2.81
N LYS A 150 -12.05 7.07 -3.98
CA LYS A 150 -13.44 7.04 -4.42
C LYS A 150 -13.99 5.61 -4.50
N TRP A 151 -13.22 4.67 -5.05
CA TRP A 151 -13.63 3.27 -5.14
C TRP A 151 -13.69 2.61 -3.76
N CYS A 152 -12.66 2.78 -2.94
CA CYS A 152 -12.63 2.26 -1.57
C CYS A 152 -13.77 2.80 -0.71
N LYS A 153 -14.10 4.08 -0.84
CA LYS A 153 -15.24 4.71 -0.16
C LYS A 153 -16.57 4.08 -0.57
N ALA A 154 -16.75 3.78 -1.86
CA ALA A 154 -17.96 3.13 -2.36
C ALA A 154 -18.10 1.69 -1.83
N GLU A 155 -16.99 0.99 -1.64
CA GLU A 155 -16.94 -0.40 -1.17
C GLU A 155 -16.80 -0.54 0.35
N GLY A 156 -16.62 0.57 1.08
CA GLY A 156 -16.35 0.55 2.53
C GLY A 156 -15.02 -0.14 2.87
N LEU A 157 -13.97 0.20 2.12
CA LEU A 157 -12.56 -0.14 2.39
C LEU A 157 -11.83 1.10 2.89
N TYR A 158 -10.84 0.91 3.75
CA TYR A 158 -9.87 1.96 4.10
C TYR A 158 -8.63 1.92 3.20
N VAL A 159 -7.95 3.06 3.07
CA VAL A 159 -6.71 3.18 2.27
C VAL A 159 -5.56 3.75 3.09
N ILE A 160 -4.41 3.08 3.07
CA ILE A 160 -3.13 3.61 3.54
C ILE A 160 -2.38 4.14 2.32
N LEU A 161 -1.95 5.40 2.38
CA LEU A 161 -1.08 5.98 1.36
C LEU A 161 0.37 5.78 1.79
N ASP A 162 1.15 5.09 0.96
CA ASP A 162 2.52 4.67 1.26
C ASP A 162 3.50 5.31 0.29
N MET A 163 4.37 6.20 0.80
CA MET A 163 5.47 6.72 0.00
C MET A 163 6.55 5.66 -0.10
N HIS A 164 6.42 4.86 -1.13
CA HIS A 164 7.23 3.68 -1.36
C HIS A 164 8.60 4.01 -1.92
N ASP A 165 8.66 5.05 -2.73
CA ASP A 165 9.91 5.64 -3.22
C ASP A 165 9.92 7.10 -2.78
N ALA A 166 10.85 7.46 -1.90
CA ALA A 166 11.02 8.83 -1.43
C ALA A 166 12.09 9.57 -2.26
N PRO A 167 12.07 10.91 -2.28
CA PRO A 167 13.11 11.70 -2.93
C PRO A 167 14.53 11.31 -2.47
N GLY A 168 15.42 11.03 -3.41
CA GLY A 168 16.80 10.58 -3.12
C GLY A 168 16.92 9.13 -2.63
N GLY A 169 15.81 8.41 -2.45
CA GLY A 169 15.76 7.04 -1.97
C GLY A 169 16.00 6.90 -0.47
N GLN A 170 15.16 6.10 0.17
CA GLN A 170 15.19 5.83 1.61
C GLN A 170 15.89 4.51 1.96
N THR A 171 16.01 3.58 1.02
CA THR A 171 16.57 2.24 1.24
C THR A 171 17.98 2.16 0.69
N GLY A 172 18.22 2.71 -0.50
CA GLY A 172 19.46 2.54 -1.25
C GLY A 172 19.49 1.29 -2.15
N ASP A 173 18.33 0.74 -2.52
CA ASP A 173 18.21 -0.52 -3.27
C ASP A 173 17.01 -0.52 -4.24
N ASN A 174 16.66 -1.67 -4.82
CA ASN A 174 15.73 -1.82 -5.95
C ASN A 174 14.29 -1.36 -5.70
N ILE A 175 13.89 -1.22 -4.44
CA ILE A 175 12.54 -0.86 -4.01
C ILE A 175 12.36 0.64 -3.77
N ASP A 176 13.32 1.46 -4.20
CA ASP A 176 13.26 2.91 -4.15
C ASP A 176 13.86 3.57 -5.40
N ASP A 177 13.86 4.91 -5.40
CA ASP A 177 14.46 5.75 -6.46
C ASP A 177 15.85 6.29 -6.06
N SER A 178 16.63 5.51 -5.31
CA SER A 178 17.98 5.86 -4.90
C SER A 178 18.99 5.76 -6.06
N TYR A 179 20.24 6.11 -5.76
CA TYR A 179 21.41 5.84 -6.61
C TYR A 179 22.30 4.74 -6.01
N GLY A 180 21.70 3.77 -5.31
CA GLY A 180 22.42 2.72 -4.57
C GLY A 180 22.86 3.15 -3.16
N TYR A 181 22.30 4.25 -2.66
CA TYR A 181 22.56 4.77 -1.31
C TYR A 181 21.36 5.64 -0.87
N PRO A 182 20.94 5.60 0.41
CA PRO A 182 19.73 6.28 0.88
C PRO A 182 19.96 7.78 1.10
N TRP A 183 20.12 8.53 0.00
CA TRP A 183 20.46 9.96 0.04
C TRP A 183 19.40 10.83 0.71
N LEU A 184 18.17 10.33 0.89
CA LEU A 184 17.13 11.04 1.64
C LEU A 184 17.63 11.52 3.02
N PHE A 185 18.48 10.76 3.71
CA PHE A 185 18.91 11.11 5.07
C PHE A 185 19.95 12.24 5.12
N GLU A 186 20.68 12.47 4.02
CA GLU A 186 21.78 13.44 3.97
C GLU A 186 21.40 14.68 3.15
N SER A 187 20.75 14.49 1.99
CA SER A 187 20.38 15.55 1.05
C SER A 187 19.28 16.44 1.63
N GLU A 188 19.60 17.71 1.88
CA GLU A 188 18.60 18.69 2.35
C GLU A 188 17.51 18.96 1.30
N THR A 189 17.87 18.98 0.01
CA THR A 189 16.90 19.10 -1.09
C THR A 189 15.90 17.94 -1.08
N SER A 190 16.38 16.71 -0.86
CA SER A 190 15.53 15.52 -0.79
C SER A 190 14.60 15.56 0.44
N LYS A 191 15.12 15.92 1.61
CA LYS A 191 14.31 16.09 2.84
C LYS A 191 13.25 17.18 2.69
N GLN A 192 13.60 18.29 2.03
CA GLN A 192 12.65 19.36 1.75
C GLN A 192 11.53 18.86 0.83
N LEU A 193 11.87 18.25 -0.31
CA LEU A 193 10.90 17.72 -1.26
C LEU A 193 10.00 16.65 -0.63
N PHE A 194 10.56 15.75 0.19
CA PHE A 194 9.81 14.77 0.98
C PHE A 194 8.72 15.44 1.83
N SER A 195 9.10 16.45 2.62
CA SER A 195 8.16 17.16 3.48
C SER A 195 7.11 17.98 2.70
N GLU A 196 7.48 18.55 1.55
CA GLU A 196 6.56 19.30 0.68
C GLU A 196 5.50 18.39 0.05
N ILE A 197 5.90 17.21 -0.45
CA ILE A 197 4.99 16.24 -1.04
C ILE A 197 4.02 15.74 0.03
N TRP A 198 4.52 15.36 1.21
CA TRP A 198 3.65 14.93 2.30
C TRP A 198 2.67 16.01 2.75
N LYS A 199 3.10 17.27 2.83
CA LYS A 199 2.19 18.40 3.11
C LYS A 199 1.11 18.54 2.03
N LYS A 200 1.44 18.43 0.75
CA LYS A 200 0.46 18.51 -0.36
C LYS A 200 -0.56 17.36 -0.29
N ILE A 201 -0.10 16.13 -0.05
CA ILE A 201 -0.96 14.95 0.11
C ILE A 201 -1.90 15.14 1.31
N ALA A 202 -1.34 15.48 2.47
CA ALA A 202 -2.13 15.69 3.68
C ALA A 202 -3.14 16.83 3.54
N ASP A 203 -2.75 17.98 2.96
CA ASP A 203 -3.68 19.10 2.79
C ASP A 203 -4.88 18.74 1.90
N ARG A 204 -4.64 17.93 0.85
CA ARG A 204 -5.70 17.44 -0.04
C ARG A 204 -6.66 16.49 0.69
N TYR A 205 -6.14 15.57 1.51
CA TYR A 205 -6.93 14.48 2.07
C TYR A 205 -7.32 14.65 3.54
N LYS A 206 -6.96 15.75 4.22
CA LYS A 206 -7.23 16.01 5.66
C LYS A 206 -8.69 15.80 6.14
N ASN A 207 -9.65 15.85 5.22
CA ASN A 207 -11.08 15.69 5.48
C ASN A 207 -11.67 14.38 4.92
N GLU A 208 -10.84 13.45 4.43
CA GLU A 208 -11.29 12.21 3.78
C GLU A 208 -11.07 10.98 4.69
N PRO A 209 -12.07 10.57 5.49
CA PRO A 209 -11.92 9.48 6.45
C PRO A 209 -11.75 8.09 5.83
N THR A 210 -11.94 7.94 4.51
CA THR A 210 -11.57 6.71 3.81
C THR A 210 -10.05 6.47 3.84
N VAL A 211 -9.25 7.53 3.96
CA VAL A 211 -7.82 7.38 4.23
C VAL A 211 -7.64 6.98 5.71
N LEU A 212 -6.99 5.84 5.95
CA LEU A 212 -6.63 5.39 7.30
C LEU A 212 -5.48 6.20 7.86
N GLY A 213 -4.46 6.40 7.03
CA GLY A 213 -3.23 7.05 7.43
C GLY A 213 -2.19 7.14 6.33
N TYR A 214 -1.05 7.69 6.73
CA TYR A 214 0.10 8.00 5.90
C TYR A 214 1.30 7.17 6.36
N ASP A 215 1.74 6.22 5.52
CA ASP A 215 2.95 5.44 5.70
C ASP A 215 4.13 6.18 5.10
N LEU A 216 4.95 6.79 5.97
CA LEU A 216 5.84 7.86 5.57
C LEU A 216 6.99 7.40 4.69
N LEU A 217 7.53 6.21 4.96
CA LEU A 217 8.66 5.63 4.24
C LEU A 217 8.54 4.11 4.24
N ASN A 218 8.65 3.53 3.05
CA ASN A 218 8.83 2.09 2.89
C ASN A 218 10.28 1.67 3.16
N GLU A 219 10.49 0.69 4.03
CA GLU A 219 11.74 -0.05 4.20
C GLU A 219 13.04 0.79 4.24
N PRO A 220 13.15 1.82 5.11
CA PRO A 220 14.31 2.69 5.13
C PRO A 220 15.59 1.93 5.54
N ILE A 221 16.70 2.30 4.89
CA ILE A 221 18.10 1.94 5.16
C ILE A 221 18.35 0.42 5.07
N ALA A 222 19.02 -0.04 4.02
CA ALA A 222 19.42 -1.44 3.94
C ALA A 222 20.42 -1.90 5.02
N THR A 223 20.51 -3.21 5.25
CA THR A 223 21.34 -3.84 6.30
C THR A 223 22.85 -3.81 6.04
N TYR A 224 23.25 -3.63 4.77
CA TYR A 224 24.62 -3.85 4.32
C TYR A 224 25.48 -2.59 4.25
N PHE A 225 24.95 -1.40 4.58
CA PHE A 225 25.77 -0.19 4.64
C PHE A 225 26.75 -0.22 5.82
N THR A 226 28.01 0.12 5.55
CA THR A 226 29.08 0.13 6.56
C THR A 226 28.85 1.21 7.61
N ASN A 227 28.26 2.34 7.23
CA ASN A 227 27.90 3.46 8.10
C ASN A 227 26.44 3.44 8.57
N LYS A 228 25.73 2.30 8.48
CA LYS A 228 24.29 2.20 8.80
C LYS A 228 23.92 2.77 10.17
N GLU A 229 24.78 2.66 11.18
CA GLU A 229 24.46 3.17 12.52
C GLU A 229 24.48 4.70 12.59
N GLU A 230 25.25 5.36 11.74
CA GLU A 230 25.19 6.82 11.61
C GLU A 230 23.92 7.23 10.86
N ILE A 231 23.55 6.51 9.80
CA ILE A 231 22.31 6.76 9.04
C ILE A 231 21.06 6.49 9.89
N ASN A 232 21.07 5.45 10.74
CA ASN A 232 19.98 5.11 11.64
C ASN A 232 19.61 6.28 12.58
N LYS A 233 20.59 7.09 12.99
CA LYS A 233 20.36 8.30 13.81
C LYS A 233 19.58 9.39 13.07
N LEU A 234 19.58 9.36 11.74
CA LEU A 234 18.94 10.35 10.88
C LEU A 234 17.47 10.01 10.56
N LEU A 235 17.04 8.77 10.79
CA LEU A 235 15.68 8.32 10.47
C LEU A 235 14.60 9.09 11.25
N VAL A 236 14.73 9.17 12.58
CA VAL A 236 13.76 9.88 13.44
C VAL A 236 13.69 11.39 13.10
N PRO A 237 14.81 12.12 12.88
CA PRO A 237 14.77 13.48 12.36
C PRO A 237 13.98 13.65 11.04
N VAL A 238 14.15 12.74 10.07
CA VAL A 238 13.39 12.78 8.81
C VAL A 238 11.90 12.56 9.06
N TYR A 239 11.52 11.59 9.90
CA TYR A 239 10.13 11.38 10.26
C TYR A 239 9.50 12.57 10.95
N LYS A 240 10.19 13.19 11.92
CA LYS A 240 9.72 14.41 12.59
C LYS A 240 9.43 15.53 11.58
N ARG A 241 10.31 15.73 10.60
CA ARG A 241 10.09 16.71 9.53
C ARG A 241 8.81 16.42 8.73
N GLY A 242 8.61 15.16 8.32
CA GLY A 242 7.40 14.75 7.60
C GLY A 242 6.13 14.94 8.44
N ILE A 243 6.17 14.53 9.70
CA ILE A 243 5.06 14.70 10.66
C ILE A 243 4.72 16.18 10.85
N GLU A 244 5.70 17.04 11.09
CA GLU A 244 5.49 18.48 11.25
C GLU A 244 4.82 19.10 10.00
N ALA A 245 5.28 18.70 8.82
CA ALA A 245 4.71 19.16 7.56
C ALA A 245 3.24 18.71 7.40
N ILE A 246 2.93 17.46 7.70
CA ILE A 246 1.57 16.92 7.67
C ILE A 246 0.68 17.60 8.72
N ARG A 247 1.13 17.67 9.97
CA ARG A 247 0.35 18.25 11.08
C ARG A 247 0.13 19.74 10.93
N SER A 248 0.91 20.44 10.11
CA SER A 248 0.63 21.84 9.74
C SER A 248 -0.69 22.03 8.96
N VAL A 249 -1.23 20.96 8.36
CA VAL A 249 -2.45 21.00 7.53
C VAL A 249 -3.50 19.95 7.91
N ASP A 250 -3.08 18.84 8.55
CA ASP A 250 -3.95 17.72 8.89
C ASP A 250 -3.72 17.19 10.31
N PRO A 251 -4.64 17.47 11.26
CA PRO A 251 -4.55 16.98 12.64
C PRO A 251 -5.22 15.60 12.84
N ASN A 252 -5.73 14.94 11.80
CA ASN A 252 -6.68 13.84 11.96
C ASN A 252 -6.11 12.46 11.66
N HIS A 253 -5.44 12.24 10.53
CA HIS A 253 -5.05 10.91 10.07
C HIS A 253 -3.98 10.26 10.94
N ILE A 254 -3.92 8.92 10.92
CA ILE A 254 -2.87 8.16 11.59
C ILE A 254 -1.56 8.32 10.81
N ILE A 255 -0.43 8.50 11.50
CA ILE A 255 0.90 8.42 10.89
C ILE A 255 1.50 7.03 11.13
N LEU A 256 2.02 6.39 10.09
CA LEU A 256 2.64 5.08 10.16
C LEU A 256 4.15 5.26 9.93
N LEU A 257 4.96 4.72 10.83
CA LEU A 257 6.43 4.85 10.80
C LEU A 257 7.09 3.47 10.72
N GLY A 258 7.95 3.28 9.72
CA GLY A 258 8.75 2.07 9.54
C GLY A 258 10.07 2.10 10.30
N GLY A 259 10.50 0.93 10.78
CA GLY A 259 11.86 0.74 11.31
C GLY A 259 12.93 0.83 10.23
N ALA A 260 14.19 1.07 10.60
CA ALA A 260 15.29 0.92 9.65
C ALA A 260 15.51 -0.56 9.29
N GLN A 261 16.43 -0.84 8.37
CA GLN A 261 16.75 -2.19 7.94
C GLN A 261 15.50 -2.90 7.45
N TRP A 262 14.89 -2.35 6.41
CA TRP A 262 13.73 -2.93 5.75
C TRP A 262 12.55 -3.13 6.69
N ASN A 263 12.17 -2.07 7.43
CA ASN A 263 11.08 -2.11 8.40
C ASN A 263 11.24 -3.19 9.49
N SER A 264 12.47 -3.62 9.78
CA SER A 264 12.75 -4.72 10.73
C SER A 264 13.47 -4.28 12.01
N ASN A 265 14.12 -3.11 12.04
CA ASN A 265 14.86 -2.62 13.19
C ASN A 265 14.21 -1.35 13.76
N PHE A 266 13.76 -1.40 15.01
CA PHE A 266 13.11 -0.27 15.70
C PHE A 266 13.97 0.37 16.79
N SER A 267 15.25 -0.01 16.89
CA SER A 267 16.15 0.44 17.98
C SER A 267 16.42 1.95 18.01
N MET A 268 16.18 2.68 16.92
CA MET A 268 16.31 4.14 16.86
C MET A 268 15.14 4.89 17.51
N PHE A 269 14.01 4.22 17.76
CA PHE A 269 12.86 4.82 18.41
C PHE A 269 13.00 4.75 19.93
N ASP A 270 12.69 5.87 20.59
CA ASP A 270 12.59 5.92 22.05
C ASP A 270 11.19 5.48 22.52
N GLU A 271 10.95 5.51 23.84
CA GLU A 271 9.66 5.15 24.43
C GLU A 271 8.58 6.22 24.23
N LYS A 272 8.95 7.42 23.77
CA LYS A 272 8.03 8.53 23.63
C LYS A 272 7.48 8.57 22.20
N ALA A 273 6.16 8.49 22.08
CA ALA A 273 5.48 8.69 20.80
C ALA A 273 5.88 10.04 20.17
N ILE A 274 6.21 10.01 18.88
CA ILE A 274 6.58 11.21 18.11
C ILE A 274 5.33 12.05 17.80
N ASP A 275 4.20 11.38 17.54
CA ASP A 275 2.90 11.98 17.28
C ASP A 275 1.83 11.35 18.18
N SER A 276 0.74 12.09 18.46
CA SER A 276 -0.35 11.61 19.32
C SER A 276 -1.26 10.55 18.68
N ASN A 277 -1.23 10.43 17.34
CA ASN A 277 -2.06 9.50 16.58
C ASN A 277 -1.18 8.79 15.54
N MET A 278 -0.34 7.87 16.02
CA MET A 278 0.61 7.13 15.19
C MET A 278 0.69 5.65 15.55
N LEU A 279 1.22 4.86 14.63
CA LEU A 279 1.57 3.46 14.84
C LEU A 279 2.87 3.12 14.11
N TYR A 280 3.41 1.93 14.37
CA TYR A 280 4.60 1.42 13.69
C TYR A 280 4.23 0.39 12.61
N THR A 281 4.91 0.46 11.45
CA THR A 281 4.83 -0.55 10.38
C THR A 281 6.06 -1.43 10.39
N CYS A 282 5.89 -2.75 10.38
CA CYS A 282 6.99 -3.71 10.27
C CYS A 282 6.80 -4.64 9.08
N HIS A 283 7.91 -5.13 8.53
CA HIS A 283 7.88 -6.08 7.42
C HIS A 283 8.61 -7.37 7.81
N ARG A 284 8.12 -8.51 7.32
CA ARG A 284 8.79 -9.81 7.50
C ARG A 284 8.48 -10.75 6.34
N TYR A 285 9.53 -11.24 5.71
CA TYR A 285 9.46 -12.20 4.61
C TYR A 285 10.33 -13.42 4.88
N TRP A 286 10.02 -14.53 4.19
CA TRP A 286 10.85 -15.74 4.09
C TRP A 286 11.37 -16.33 5.41
N CYS A 287 10.56 -16.25 6.46
CA CYS A 287 10.79 -16.93 7.73
C CYS A 287 9.89 -18.17 7.88
N ASP A 288 10.03 -18.95 8.94
CA ASP A 288 8.98 -19.91 9.32
C ASP A 288 7.81 -19.19 10.03
N THR A 289 6.73 -19.92 10.34
CA THR A 289 5.54 -19.36 11.02
C THR A 289 5.59 -19.54 12.54
N LEU A 290 6.77 -19.47 13.17
CA LEU A 290 6.93 -19.55 14.61
C LEU A 290 6.85 -18.17 15.28
N GLN A 291 6.40 -18.16 16.54
CA GLN A 291 6.28 -16.95 17.38
C GLN A 291 7.59 -16.15 17.45
N SER A 292 8.75 -16.82 17.43
CA SER A 292 10.06 -16.18 17.46
C SER A 292 10.28 -15.17 16.33
N ASN A 293 9.59 -15.31 15.20
CA ASN A 293 9.70 -14.39 14.06
C ASN A 293 8.86 -13.11 14.19
N LEU A 294 8.02 -13.00 15.22
CA LEU A 294 7.30 -11.77 15.57
C LEU A 294 7.70 -11.22 16.95
N GLN A 295 8.51 -11.95 17.72
CA GLN A 295 8.71 -11.64 19.14
C GLN A 295 9.41 -10.30 19.35
N ASP A 296 10.40 -9.97 18.52
CA ASP A 296 11.08 -8.68 18.53
C ASP A 296 10.12 -7.50 18.31
N PHE A 297 9.20 -7.64 17.36
CA PHE A 297 8.16 -6.64 17.10
C PHE A 297 7.14 -6.54 18.25
N ILE A 298 6.75 -7.65 18.84
CA ILE A 298 5.81 -7.68 19.97
C ILE A 298 6.43 -7.08 21.22
N ASP A 299 7.70 -7.39 21.51
CA ASP A 299 8.44 -6.83 22.63
C ASP A 299 8.57 -5.31 22.46
N PHE A 300 8.91 -4.85 21.25
CA PHE A 300 8.91 -3.42 20.95
C PHE A 300 7.53 -2.78 21.14
N ARG A 301 6.46 -3.37 20.58
CA ARG A 301 5.08 -2.90 20.74
C ARG A 301 4.68 -2.76 22.22
N ASN A 302 5.04 -3.75 23.04
CA ASN A 302 4.79 -3.76 24.47
C ASN A 302 5.56 -2.65 25.20
N LYS A 303 6.81 -2.41 24.81
CA LYS A 303 7.65 -1.34 25.36
C LYS A 303 7.07 0.05 25.07
N VAL A 304 6.63 0.32 23.83
CA VAL A 304 6.15 1.66 23.43
C VAL A 304 4.64 1.89 23.67
N ASN A 305 3.88 0.82 23.91
CA ASN A 305 2.43 0.84 24.08
C ASN A 305 1.67 1.57 22.93
N LEU A 306 2.12 1.33 21.70
CA LEU A 306 1.50 1.80 20.46
C LEU A 306 1.17 0.60 19.56
N PRO A 307 0.28 0.71 18.57
CA PRO A 307 0.02 -0.39 17.65
C PRO A 307 1.26 -0.64 16.79
N LEU A 308 1.45 -1.91 16.44
CA LEU A 308 2.43 -2.32 15.44
C LEU A 308 1.73 -3.28 14.49
N TYR A 309 1.78 -2.96 13.20
CA TYR A 309 1.13 -3.72 12.14
C TYR A 309 2.14 -4.21 11.10
N MET A 310 1.83 -5.33 10.45
CA MET A 310 2.65 -5.88 9.38
C MET A 310 2.29 -5.18 8.06
N GLY A 311 3.09 -4.19 7.65
CA GLY A 311 2.91 -3.46 6.39
C GLY A 311 3.06 -4.34 5.17
N GLU A 312 3.97 -5.30 5.26
CA GLU A 312 4.20 -6.24 4.20
C GLU A 312 4.69 -7.60 4.71
N THR A 313 4.17 -8.63 4.06
CA THR A 313 4.59 -10.01 4.19
C THR A 313 3.97 -10.84 3.07
N GLY A 314 4.51 -12.02 2.76
CA GLY A 314 3.97 -12.86 1.69
C GLY A 314 5.06 -13.54 0.89
N GLU A 315 4.89 -13.55 -0.44
CA GLU A 315 5.84 -14.18 -1.36
C GLU A 315 6.18 -15.64 -0.99
N ASN A 316 5.16 -16.39 -0.55
CA ASN A 316 5.31 -17.75 -0.04
C ASN A 316 4.13 -18.64 -0.43
N THR A 317 4.16 -19.90 0.01
CA THR A 317 3.10 -20.88 -0.20
C THR A 317 1.81 -20.53 0.54
N ASP A 318 0.67 -21.04 0.05
CA ASP A 318 -0.64 -20.86 0.70
C ASP A 318 -0.66 -21.36 2.17
N GLU A 319 0.01 -22.48 2.45
CA GLU A 319 0.16 -23.02 3.82
C GLU A 319 0.85 -22.01 4.74
N TRP A 320 1.94 -21.42 4.23
CA TRP A 320 2.69 -20.39 4.96
C TRP A 320 1.86 -19.13 5.17
N VAL A 321 1.19 -18.63 4.13
CA VAL A 321 0.33 -17.44 4.19
C VAL A 321 -0.75 -17.63 5.26
N GLY A 322 -1.42 -18.79 5.27
CA GLY A 322 -2.41 -19.11 6.28
C GLY A 322 -1.82 -19.24 7.69
N GLY A 323 -0.65 -19.86 7.83
CA GLY A 323 0.05 -19.98 9.11
C GLY A 323 0.47 -18.64 9.69
N PHE A 324 1.15 -17.81 8.89
CA PHE A 324 1.68 -16.52 9.32
C PHE A 324 0.56 -15.51 9.59
N ARG A 325 -0.50 -15.47 8.76
CA ARG A 325 -1.71 -14.69 9.05
C ARG A 325 -2.29 -15.00 10.43
N ARG A 326 -2.52 -16.28 10.73
CA ARG A 326 -3.09 -16.69 12.03
C ARG A 326 -2.16 -16.33 13.18
N LEU A 327 -0.84 -16.39 12.97
CA LEU A 327 0.15 -15.97 13.96
C LEU A 327 0.03 -14.47 14.26
N MET A 328 -0.07 -13.62 13.24
CA MET A 328 -0.27 -12.17 13.41
C MET A 328 -1.59 -11.84 14.10
N GLU A 329 -2.70 -12.44 13.67
CA GLU A 329 -4.04 -12.21 14.26
C GLU A 329 -4.10 -12.60 15.74
N ARG A 330 -3.50 -13.75 16.12
CA ARG A 330 -3.43 -14.18 17.53
C ARG A 330 -2.64 -13.22 18.42
N ASN A 331 -1.71 -12.47 17.82
CA ASN A 331 -0.92 -11.46 18.51
C ASN A 331 -1.54 -10.05 18.44
N ASN A 332 -2.79 -9.90 17.96
CA ASN A 332 -3.43 -8.60 17.72
C ASN A 332 -2.59 -7.70 16.78
N MET A 333 -2.04 -8.29 15.72
CA MET A 333 -1.26 -7.59 14.71
C MET A 333 -2.02 -7.62 13.38
N GLY A 334 -2.45 -6.45 12.94
CA GLY A 334 -3.03 -6.29 11.61
C GLY A 334 -1.98 -6.47 10.51
N TRP A 335 -2.40 -6.70 9.28
CA TRP A 335 -1.51 -7.07 8.19
C TRP A 335 -1.96 -6.56 6.82
N HIS A 336 -1.00 -6.30 5.94
CA HIS A 336 -1.18 -6.27 4.50
C HIS A 336 -0.25 -7.29 3.85
N PHE A 337 -0.81 -8.21 3.05
CA PHE A 337 0.02 -9.14 2.27
C PHE A 337 0.50 -8.49 0.97
N TRP A 338 1.66 -8.92 0.49
CA TRP A 338 2.27 -8.47 -0.76
C TRP A 338 2.31 -9.60 -1.80
N PRO A 339 1.90 -9.35 -3.06
CA PRO A 339 1.09 -8.25 -3.58
C PRO A 339 -0.33 -8.71 -3.99
N TYR A 340 -1.18 -7.77 -4.40
CA TYR A 340 -2.50 -8.06 -4.99
C TYR A 340 -2.39 -8.81 -6.32
N LYS A 341 -1.50 -8.35 -7.22
CA LYS A 341 -1.42 -8.81 -8.61
C LYS A 341 0.02 -8.82 -9.15
N LYS A 342 0.37 -9.84 -9.95
CA LYS A 342 1.64 -9.93 -10.70
C LYS A 342 1.62 -11.03 -11.79
N MET A 343 2.65 -11.08 -12.64
CA MET A 343 2.74 -12.03 -13.75
C MET A 343 3.06 -13.46 -13.30
N GLU A 344 2.25 -14.43 -13.75
CA GLU A 344 2.36 -15.91 -13.58
C GLU A 344 2.45 -16.48 -12.16
N LYS A 345 2.94 -15.73 -11.18
CA LYS A 345 3.20 -16.21 -9.83
C LYS A 345 1.91 -16.34 -9.03
N THR A 346 1.79 -17.42 -8.26
CA THR A 346 0.60 -17.71 -7.45
C THR A 346 0.66 -17.11 -6.05
N SER A 347 1.76 -16.49 -5.62
CA SER A 347 1.86 -15.81 -4.32
C SER A 347 1.17 -14.42 -4.31
N CYS A 348 -0.04 -14.33 -4.85
CA CYS A 348 -0.87 -13.12 -4.93
C CYS A 348 -2.37 -13.48 -5.10
N MET A 349 -3.27 -12.51 -4.95
CA MET A 349 -4.72 -12.73 -5.05
C MET A 349 -5.19 -13.02 -6.48
N VAL A 350 -4.62 -12.31 -7.47
CA VAL A 350 -4.92 -12.51 -8.90
C VAL A 350 -3.62 -12.47 -9.70
N HIS A 351 -3.44 -13.36 -10.68
CA HIS A 351 -2.23 -13.36 -11.49
C HIS A 351 -2.51 -13.03 -12.96
N ILE A 352 -1.54 -12.37 -13.57
CA ILE A 352 -1.54 -11.92 -14.96
C ILE A 352 -0.96 -13.03 -15.82
N LYS A 353 -1.62 -13.35 -16.94
CA LYS A 353 -1.08 -14.28 -17.94
C LYS A 353 0.14 -13.67 -18.62
N LYS A 354 1.23 -14.43 -18.71
CA LYS A 354 2.42 -14.00 -19.46
C LYS A 354 2.06 -13.83 -20.95
N PRO A 355 2.35 -12.67 -21.56
CA PRO A 355 2.16 -12.46 -22.99
C PRO A 355 2.95 -13.43 -23.86
N ALA A 356 2.48 -13.69 -25.07
CA ALA A 356 3.31 -14.34 -26.07
C ALA A 356 4.56 -13.49 -26.36
N ASN A 357 5.71 -14.14 -26.51
CA ASN A 357 7.03 -13.51 -26.74
C ASN A 357 7.56 -12.64 -25.59
N TRP A 358 6.95 -12.65 -24.40
CA TRP A 358 7.48 -11.92 -23.24
C TRP A 358 8.91 -12.36 -22.87
N ASP A 359 9.26 -13.62 -23.16
CA ASP A 359 10.59 -14.16 -22.92
C ASP A 359 11.68 -13.40 -23.70
N LEU A 360 11.38 -12.77 -24.85
CA LEU A 360 12.33 -11.90 -25.55
C LEU A 360 12.75 -10.69 -24.70
N ILE A 361 11.80 -10.13 -23.95
CA ILE A 361 12.03 -8.99 -23.05
C ILE A 361 12.84 -9.46 -21.83
N VAL A 362 12.44 -10.59 -21.24
CA VAL A 362 13.16 -11.20 -20.11
C VAL A 362 14.60 -11.51 -20.48
N GLU A 363 14.85 -12.11 -21.64
CA GLU A 363 16.19 -12.40 -22.16
C GLU A 363 16.99 -11.12 -22.40
N TYR A 364 16.37 -10.07 -22.96
CA TYR A 364 17.03 -8.77 -23.14
C TYR A 364 17.51 -8.20 -21.80
N THR A 365 16.69 -8.30 -20.75
CA THR A 365 17.04 -7.77 -19.42
C THR A 365 18.24 -8.46 -18.76
N GLN A 366 18.61 -9.67 -19.22
CA GLN A 366 19.73 -10.46 -18.71
C GLN A 366 21.01 -10.33 -19.55
N LYS A 367 20.94 -9.70 -20.73
CA LYS A 367 22.11 -9.49 -21.59
C LYS A 367 22.95 -8.31 -21.09
N PRO A 368 24.27 -8.29 -21.38
CA PRO A 368 25.10 -7.10 -21.17
C PRO A 368 24.53 -5.89 -21.90
N ARG A 369 24.43 -4.76 -21.20
CA ARG A 369 23.90 -3.48 -21.71
C ARG A 369 24.74 -2.30 -21.19
N ASN A 370 26.04 -2.52 -20.97
CA ASN A 370 26.91 -1.54 -20.28
C ASN A 370 27.34 -0.38 -21.18
N ASN A 371 27.23 -0.55 -22.49
CA ASN A 371 27.55 0.47 -23.48
C ASN A 371 26.64 0.37 -24.70
N PHE A 372 26.66 1.39 -25.56
CA PHE A 372 25.75 1.45 -26.72
C PHE A 372 25.99 0.36 -27.76
N ASN A 373 27.20 -0.21 -27.89
CA ASN A 373 27.44 -1.35 -28.78
C ASN A 373 26.70 -2.58 -28.28
N GLU A 374 26.84 -2.88 -26.98
CA GLU A 374 26.15 -4.00 -26.32
C GLU A 374 24.63 -3.86 -26.38
N ILE A 375 24.10 -2.66 -26.08
CA ILE A 375 22.65 -2.37 -26.17
C ILE A 375 22.12 -2.66 -27.59
N ARG A 376 22.82 -2.20 -28.63
CA ARG A 376 22.41 -2.44 -30.02
C ARG A 376 22.51 -3.91 -30.41
N ALA A 377 23.55 -4.61 -29.99
CA ALA A 377 23.77 -6.02 -30.31
C ALA A 377 22.76 -6.94 -29.59
N ALA A 378 22.35 -6.58 -28.38
CA ALA A 378 21.40 -7.35 -27.59
C ALA A 378 19.93 -7.15 -28.02
N ARG A 379 19.63 -6.03 -28.70
CA ARG A 379 18.25 -5.59 -28.99
C ARG A 379 17.45 -6.68 -29.73
N PRO A 380 16.29 -7.10 -29.20
CA PRO A 380 15.42 -8.08 -29.85
C PRO A 380 14.64 -7.47 -31.03
N ASP A 381 13.85 -8.30 -31.71
CA ASP A 381 12.88 -7.83 -32.70
C ASP A 381 11.88 -6.87 -32.04
N GLN A 382 11.90 -5.61 -32.47
CA GLN A 382 11.14 -4.54 -31.84
C GLN A 382 9.62 -4.72 -32.01
N GLU A 383 9.17 -5.28 -33.13
CA GLU A 383 7.73 -5.46 -33.39
C GLU A 383 7.15 -6.60 -32.55
N LEU A 384 7.91 -7.69 -32.37
CA LEU A 384 7.53 -8.76 -31.44
C LEU A 384 7.49 -8.27 -29.98
N VAL A 385 8.46 -7.44 -29.57
CA VAL A 385 8.44 -6.83 -28.23
C VAL A 385 7.24 -5.91 -28.04
N LYS A 386 6.97 -5.00 -28.98
CA LYS A 386 5.78 -4.13 -28.91
C LYS A 386 4.50 -4.95 -28.80
N LYS A 387 4.38 -6.03 -29.58
CA LYS A 387 3.21 -6.93 -29.52
C LYS A 387 3.07 -7.58 -28.13
N ALA A 388 4.17 -8.06 -27.54
CA ALA A 388 4.16 -8.63 -26.20
C ALA A 388 3.76 -7.60 -25.12
N MET A 389 4.26 -6.37 -25.23
CA MET A 389 3.90 -5.26 -24.33
C MET A 389 2.43 -4.85 -24.47
N LEU A 390 1.90 -4.77 -25.69
CA LEU A 390 0.47 -4.48 -25.90
C LEU A 390 -0.43 -5.61 -25.37
N GLU A 391 -0.03 -6.86 -25.54
CA GLU A 391 -0.74 -8.00 -24.96
C GLU A 391 -0.69 -7.98 -23.42
N LEU A 392 0.42 -7.54 -22.82
CA LEU A 392 0.46 -7.31 -21.37
C LEU A 392 -0.61 -6.31 -20.93
N LEU A 393 -0.78 -5.20 -21.64
CA LEU A 393 -1.78 -4.18 -21.32
C LEU A 393 -3.22 -4.71 -21.37
N GLU A 394 -3.48 -5.74 -22.18
CA GLU A 394 -4.74 -6.46 -22.18
C GLU A 394 -4.82 -7.47 -21.03
N ASN A 395 -3.76 -8.24 -20.78
CA ASN A 395 -3.73 -9.29 -19.75
C ASN A 395 -3.81 -8.74 -18.32
N ILE A 396 -3.36 -7.50 -18.07
CA ILE A 396 -3.43 -6.87 -16.73
C ILE A 396 -4.83 -6.42 -16.31
N LYS A 397 -5.77 -6.28 -17.27
CA LYS A 397 -7.15 -5.90 -16.97
C LYS A 397 -7.77 -6.99 -16.09
N PHE A 398 -8.53 -6.58 -15.06
CA PHE A 398 -9.11 -7.52 -14.10
C PHE A 398 -9.86 -8.69 -14.75
N ALA A 399 -10.65 -8.41 -15.80
CA ALA A 399 -11.43 -9.42 -16.52
C ALA A 399 -10.59 -10.54 -17.16
N HIS A 400 -9.30 -10.31 -17.40
CA HIS A 400 -8.38 -11.28 -18.00
C HIS A 400 -7.43 -11.93 -16.99
N CYS A 401 -7.41 -11.43 -15.76
CA CYS A 401 -6.63 -11.99 -14.67
C CYS A 401 -7.24 -13.30 -14.16
N ILE A 402 -6.39 -14.19 -13.64
CA ILE A 402 -6.82 -15.46 -13.06
C ILE A 402 -6.87 -15.31 -11.54
N LYS A 403 -8.04 -15.57 -10.96
CA LYS A 403 -8.28 -15.50 -9.51
C LYS A 403 -7.62 -16.68 -8.80
N ASN A 404 -6.84 -16.41 -7.74
CA ASN A 404 -6.21 -17.45 -6.94
C ASN A 404 -7.06 -17.79 -5.71
N GLN A 405 -7.93 -18.79 -5.85
CA GLN A 405 -8.79 -19.21 -4.74
C GLN A 405 -8.01 -19.80 -3.54
N GLY A 406 -6.87 -20.45 -3.79
CA GLY A 406 -6.04 -21.05 -2.74
C GLY A 406 -5.45 -19.98 -1.83
N TYR A 407 -4.82 -18.98 -2.44
CA TYR A 407 -4.24 -17.85 -1.74
C TYR A 407 -5.30 -17.03 -0.98
N ILE A 408 -6.46 -16.77 -1.59
CA ILE A 408 -7.55 -16.03 -0.91
C ILE A 408 -8.06 -16.80 0.31
N LYS A 409 -8.22 -18.14 0.21
CA LYS A 409 -8.58 -18.98 1.36
C LYS A 409 -7.48 -18.98 2.43
N ALA A 410 -6.21 -18.99 2.03
CA ALA A 410 -5.08 -18.89 2.96
C ALA A 410 -5.11 -17.58 3.75
N LEU A 411 -5.46 -16.47 3.09
CA LEU A 411 -5.72 -15.17 3.72
C LEU A 411 -6.94 -15.18 4.67
N GLY A 412 -7.67 -16.30 4.80
CA GLY A 412 -8.89 -16.38 5.60
C GLY A 412 -10.09 -15.68 4.96
N MET A 413 -10.00 -15.39 3.65
CA MET A 413 -10.98 -14.65 2.88
C MET A 413 -11.81 -15.59 1.99
N LYS A 414 -12.90 -15.07 1.40
CA LYS A 414 -13.85 -15.82 0.57
C LYS A 414 -13.58 -15.56 -0.93
N PRO A 415 -13.19 -16.56 -1.73
CA PRO A 415 -12.75 -16.35 -3.11
C PRO A 415 -13.83 -15.93 -4.13
#